data_AF-A0A4R5VFB5-F1
#
_entry.id   AF-A0A4R5VFB5-F1
#
_cell.length_a   1.000
_cell.length_b   1.000
_cell.length_c   1.000
_cell.angle_alpha   90.00
_cell.angle_beta   90.00
_cell.angle_gamma   90.00
#
_symmetry.space_group_name_H-M   'P 1'
#
loop_
_entity.id
_entity.type
_entity.pdbx_description
1 polymer ?
#
loop_
_entity_poly.entity_id
_entity_poly.type
_entity_poly.pdbx_seq_one_letter_code
_entity_poly.pdbx_strand_id
1 'polypeptide(L)' 'MRYIVKRPHQGDRWYAEGAVREADEREVAHLVANGVLMPDGGPDEGPDVAAAEGGAPADKAARIPETGQPVPADPEPAE' A
#
# COMPACT_ATOMS: atom_id res chain seq x y z
N MET A 1 10.09 -10.69 13.23
CA MET A 1 9.18 -10.84 14.39
C MET A 1 7.74 -11.19 13.95
N ARG A 2 6.96 -11.90 14.78
CA ARG A 2 5.56 -12.26 14.46
C ARG A 2 4.54 -11.34 15.13
N TYR A 3 3.51 -10.96 14.37
CA TYR A 3 2.46 -10.05 14.81
C TYR A 3 1.07 -10.60 14.50
N ILE A 4 0.17 -10.49 15.47
CA ILE A 4 -1.25 -10.75 15.33
C ILE A 4 -1.94 -9.48 14.83
N VAL A 5 -2.75 -9.62 13.80
CA VAL A 5 -3.55 -8.56 13.23
C VAL A 5 -4.77 -8.33 14.09
N LYS A 6 -4.89 -7.14 14.68
CA LYS A 6 -6.05 -6.73 15.48
C LYS A 6 -7.09 -6.00 14.66
N ARG A 7 -6.69 -5.42 13.51
CA ARG A 7 -7.61 -4.74 12.60
C ARG A 7 -7.24 -5.05 11.15
N PRO A 8 -8.23 -5.31 10.27
CA PRO A 8 -7.95 -5.59 8.87
C PRO A 8 -7.22 -4.42 8.21
N HIS A 9 -6.16 -4.72 7.46
CA HIS A 9 -5.40 -3.71 6.72
C HIS A 9 -4.78 -4.32 5.46
N GLN A 10 -4.42 -3.45 4.53
CA GLN A 10 -3.68 -3.81 3.33
C GLN A 10 -2.18 -3.55 3.58
N GLY A 11 -1.38 -4.61 3.53
CA GLY A 11 0.08 -4.52 3.41
C GLY A 11 0.51 -5.16 2.09
N ASP A 12 1.49 -6.05 2.14
CA ASP A 12 1.91 -6.90 1.00
C ASP A 12 0.76 -7.73 0.43
N ARG A 13 -0.18 -8.08 1.30
CA ARG A 13 -1.46 -8.70 0.98
C ARG A 13 -2.53 -8.14 1.91
N TRP A 14 -3.78 -8.45 1.60
CA TRP A 14 -4.87 -8.19 2.52
C TRP A 14 -4.73 -9.09 3.75
N TYR A 15 -4.70 -8.48 4.93
CA TYR A 15 -4.68 -9.20 6.20
C TYR A 15 -6.02 -9.01 6.92
N ALA A 16 -6.68 -10.12 7.26
CA ALA A 16 -7.89 -10.12 8.06
C ALA A 16 -7.56 -10.00 9.56
N GLU A 17 -8.54 -9.57 10.35
CA GLU A 17 -8.46 -9.59 11.81
C GLU A 17 -8.19 -11.01 12.32
N GLY A 18 -7.30 -11.15 13.30
CA GLY A 18 -6.85 -12.42 13.87
C GLY A 18 -5.78 -13.15 13.05
N ALA A 19 -5.47 -12.71 11.83
CA ALA A 19 -4.39 -13.29 11.04
C ALA A 19 -3.02 -13.03 11.70
N VAL A 20 -2.04 -13.90 11.46
CA VAL A 20 -0.66 -13.70 11.90
C VAL A 20 0.19 -13.35 10.69
N ARG A 21 1.04 -12.33 10.84
CA ARG A 21 2.05 -11.97 9.84
C ARG A 21 3.43 -11.91 10.46
N GLU A 22 4.43 -12.16 9.64
CA GLU A 22 5.83 -11.88 9.97
C GLU A 22 6.23 -10.56 9.31
N ALA A 23 6.93 -9.72 10.06
CA ALA A 23 7.46 -8.44 9.59
C ALA A 23 8.62 -7.99 10.48
N ASP A 24 9.35 -6.98 10.01
CA ASP A 24 10.34 -6.29 10.83
C ASP A 24 9.66 -5.28 11.76
N GLU A 25 10.18 -5.14 12.99
CA GLU A 25 9.59 -4.26 13.99
C GLU A 25 9.51 -2.80 13.52
N ARG A 26 10.49 -2.34 12.74
CA ARG A 26 10.60 -0.94 12.33
C ARG A 26 9.53 -0.59 11.31
N GLU A 27 9.23 -1.53 10.43
CA GLU A 27 8.21 -1.37 9.40
C GLU A 27 6.81 -1.35 10.01
N VAL A 28 6.56 -2.16 11.04
CA VAL A 28 5.24 -2.27 11.67
C VAL A 28 5.09 -1.46 12.96
N ALA A 29 6.12 -0.76 13.42
CA ALA A 29 6.09 0.03 14.65
C ALA A 29 4.90 1.01 14.68
N HIS A 30 4.65 1.68 13.56
CA HIS A 30 3.51 2.59 13.43
C HIS A 30 2.17 1.85 13.51
N LEU A 31 2.05 0.65 12.93
CA LEU A 31 0.83 -0.17 13.00
C LEU A 31 0.58 -0.69 14.41
N VAL A 32 1.63 -1.09 15.12
CA VAL A 32 1.56 -1.50 16.53
C VAL A 32 1.16 -0.32 17.41
N ALA A 33 1.76 0.86 17.20
CA ALA A 33 1.40 2.08 17.93
C ALA A 33 -0.06 2.51 17.68
N ASN A 34 -0.59 2.26 16.49
CA ASN A 34 -2.00 2.51 16.15
C ASN A 34 -2.96 1.37 16.56
N GLY A 35 -2.46 0.31 17.19
CA GLY A 35 -3.27 -0.84 17.62
C GLY A 35 -3.82 -1.71 16.49
N VAL A 36 -3.22 -1.63 15.29
CA VAL A 36 -3.57 -2.47 14.13
C VAL A 36 -2.92 -3.85 14.25
N LEU A 37 -1.71 -3.90 14.79
CA LEU A 37 -0.92 -5.12 15.00
C LEU A 37 -0.54 -5.27 16.47
N MET A 38 -0.35 -6.51 16.92
CA MET A 38 0.11 -6.83 18.27
C MET A 38 1.22 -7.87 18.21
N PRO A 39 2.37 -7.67 18.89
CA PRO A 39 3.43 -8.69 18.91
C PRO A 39 2.92 -9.98 19.57
N ASP A 40 3.20 -11.12 18.93
CA ASP A 40 2.77 -12.46 19.37
C ASP A 40 3.57 -12.99 20.58
N GLY A 41 4.68 -12.31 20.95
CA GLY A 41 5.51 -12.67 22.10
C GLY A 41 6.46 -13.84 21.87
N GLY A 42 6.58 -14.34 20.64
CA GLY A 42 7.58 -15.36 20.27
C GLY A 42 9.01 -14.79 20.21
N PRO A 43 10.03 -15.52 20.67
CA PRO A 43 11.42 -15.06 20.68
C PRO A 43 11.90 -14.72 19.26
N ASP A 44 12.47 -13.53 19.15
CA ASP A 44 13.03 -12.96 17.94
C ASP A 44 14.37 -13.64 17.65
N GLU A 45 14.42 -14.50 16.64
CA GLU A 45 15.65 -15.05 16.10
C GLU A 45 15.98 -14.27 14.81
N GLY A 46 16.60 -13.09 14.96
CA GLY A 46 17.37 -12.47 13.89
C GLY A 46 18.86 -12.84 14.01
N PRO A 47 19.75 -12.45 13.09
CA PRO A 47 19.53 -11.78 11.80
C PRO A 47 20.34 -12.41 10.63
N ASP A 48 19.82 -12.43 9.39
CA ASP A 48 20.67 -12.39 8.18
C ASP A 48 19.80 -12.15 6.93
N VAL A 49 19.90 -10.98 6.31
CA VAL A 49 20.59 -10.82 5.00
C VAL A 49 20.54 -9.34 4.61
N ALA A 50 21.71 -8.84 4.23
CA ALA A 50 21.89 -7.54 3.62
C ALA A 50 21.26 -7.48 2.21
N ALA A 51 21.04 -6.23 1.78
CA ALA A 51 20.86 -5.75 0.41
C ALA A 51 19.47 -5.92 -0.24
N ALA A 52 18.72 -4.82 -0.28
CA ALA A 52 18.25 -4.24 -1.56
C ALA A 52 17.91 -2.76 -1.36
N GLU A 53 18.72 -1.87 -1.94
CA GLU A 53 18.19 -0.61 -2.47
C GLU A 53 17.09 -0.97 -3.47
N GLY A 54 15.85 -0.48 -3.30
CA GLY A 54 14.79 -0.89 -4.20
C GLY A 54 13.40 -0.39 -3.86
N GLY A 55 13.13 0.87 -4.17
CA GLY A 55 11.82 1.28 -4.69
C GLY A 55 10.69 1.43 -3.68
N ALA A 56 10.40 2.68 -3.33
CA ALA A 56 9.01 3.06 -3.21
C ALA A 56 8.39 3.06 -4.61
N PRO A 57 7.26 2.37 -4.83
CA PRO A 57 6.30 2.93 -5.77
C PRO A 57 4.88 2.88 -5.20
N ALA A 58 4.28 4.06 -5.06
CA ALA A 58 2.87 4.24 -5.29
C ALA A 58 2.64 5.62 -5.90
N ASP A 59 3.24 5.83 -7.06
CA ASP A 59 2.67 6.75 -8.04
C ASP A 59 1.27 6.22 -8.42
N LYS A 60 0.22 6.96 -8.05
CA LYS A 60 -1.01 7.11 -8.86
C LYS A 60 -1.94 8.15 -8.25
N ALA A 61 -1.51 9.41 -8.29
CA ALA A 61 -2.43 10.54 -8.44
C ALA A 61 -2.30 11.16 -9.83
N ALA A 62 -2.01 10.34 -10.86
CA ALA A 62 -2.20 10.71 -12.25
C ALA A 62 -3.63 10.34 -12.66
N ARG A 63 -4.59 11.22 -12.37
CA ARG A 63 -5.91 11.20 -13.02
C ARG A 63 -5.83 12.06 -14.27
N ILE A 64 -5.33 11.50 -15.37
CA ILE A 64 -5.78 11.88 -16.72
C ILE A 64 -5.97 10.60 -17.53
N PRO A 65 -7.12 10.47 -18.20
CA PRO A 65 -7.10 10.66 -19.66
C PRO A 65 -8.15 11.71 -20.04
N GLU A 66 -7.75 12.85 -20.60
CA GLU A 66 -7.63 13.11 -22.05
C GLU A 66 -8.82 12.55 -22.85
N THR A 67 -9.68 13.44 -23.35
CA THR A 67 -10.23 13.51 -24.74
C THR A 67 -11.44 14.45 -24.71
N GLY A 68 -11.35 15.65 -25.30
CA GLY A 68 -12.50 16.55 -25.30
C GLY A 68 -12.43 17.88 -26.06
N GLN A 69 -11.41 18.15 -26.88
CA GLN A 69 -11.50 19.16 -27.95
C GLN A 69 -10.26 19.05 -28.86
N PRO A 70 -10.31 19.35 -30.18
CA PRO A 70 -11.39 19.99 -30.95
C PRO A 70 -11.72 19.28 -32.29
N VAL A 71 -12.97 19.40 -32.76
CA VAL A 71 -13.23 19.48 -34.22
C VAL A 71 -14.08 20.72 -34.48
N PRO A 72 -13.59 21.71 -35.26
CA PRO A 72 -14.47 22.73 -35.83
C PRO A 72 -15.26 22.08 -36.96
N ALA A 73 -16.53 21.78 -36.69
CA ALA A 73 -17.49 21.47 -37.75
C ALA A 73 -18.19 22.76 -38.14
N ASP A 74 -17.55 23.53 -39.03
CA ASP A 74 -18.28 24.25 -40.07
C ASP A 74 -18.57 23.17 -41.14
N PRO A 75 -19.84 22.93 -41.53
CA PRO A 75 -20.45 23.85 -42.49
C PRO A 75 -21.97 24.04 -42.41
N GLU A 76 -22.38 25.14 -43.05
CA GLU A 76 -23.58 25.35 -43.88
C GLU A 76 -24.66 26.36 -43.42
N PRO A 77 -25.26 27.08 -44.42
CA PRO A 77 -25.87 28.38 -44.27
C PRO A 77 -27.37 28.31 -43.95
N ALA A 78 -27.90 29.35 -43.33
CA ALA A 78 -29.34 29.59 -43.24
C ALA A 78 -29.68 30.91 -43.94
N GLU A 79 -30.65 30.79 -44.86
CA GLU A 79 -31.35 31.75 -45.73
C GLU A 79 -31.36 33.24 -45.38
#